data_AF-A0A4R4VSQ1-F1
#
_entry.id   AF-A0A4R4VSQ1-F1
#
_cell.length_a   1.000
_cell.length_b   1.000
_cell.length_c   1.000
_cell.angle_alpha   90.00
_cell.angle_beta   90.00
_cell.angle_gamma   90.00
#
_symmetry.space_group_name_H-M   'P 1'
#
loop_
_entity.id
_entity.type
_entity.pdbx_description
1 polymer ?
#
loop_
_entity_poly.entity_id
_entity_poly.type
_entity_poly.pdbx_seq_one_letter_code
_entity_poly.pdbx_strand_id
1 'polypeptide(L)'
;MTLVTTWTTLKESDSANLVLCVDFTETGRAEAGFPDLLAKMDYDGTFWHVSPPAVTPGSGVDGASYVRSWVEPLKASGRKVHAVMGYCIGAVYAAELVDVLEKEQGEAPRLIVFDPEPTSLENVYFQFGKVFGILSSILSEEDVAETREAMDRPLQQEGVTVEGYAAQLYAKFRDVGHRAFERAGLDPEYSEEMWGTFSAFLSFLTYADHLDPWEGWQRATAVSSSNPRNGLNRLRESGRGAVVAEELRFDKGHDVLLTDDEVARAVTKLLER
;
A
#
# COMPACT_ATOMS: atom_id res chain seq x y z
N MET A 1 17.88 -13.15 -3.83
CA MET A 1 17.21 -12.90 -2.54
C MET A 1 15.87 -13.62 -2.58
N THR A 2 15.49 -14.32 -1.50
CA THR A 2 14.17 -14.94 -1.40
C THR A 2 13.22 -13.89 -0.84
N LEU A 3 12.24 -13.46 -1.62
CA LEU A 3 11.16 -12.61 -1.13
C LEU A 3 10.25 -13.47 -0.26
N VAL A 4 10.09 -13.11 1.01
CA VAL A 4 9.21 -13.80 1.94
C VAL A 4 8.03 -12.89 2.25
N THR A 5 6.87 -13.24 1.71
CA THR A 5 5.62 -12.57 2.01
C THR A 5 4.85 -13.38 3.03
N THR A 6 4.22 -12.71 3.98
CA THR A 6 3.28 -13.32 4.90
C THR A 6 1.90 -12.69 4.74
N TRP A 7 0.87 -13.48 5.06
CA TRP A 7 -0.51 -13.01 5.12
C TRP A 7 -0.98 -13.10 6.58
N THR A 8 -1.49 -12.00 7.10
CA THR A 8 -2.05 -11.93 8.45
C THR A 8 -3.56 -12.09 8.36
N THR A 9 -4.12 -13.05 9.08
CA THR A 9 -5.57 -13.23 9.15
C THR A 9 -6.21 -12.11 9.98
N LEU A 10 -7.09 -11.32 9.36
CA LEU A 10 -7.87 -10.28 10.05
C LEU A 10 -9.20 -10.82 10.59
N LYS A 11 -9.83 -11.73 9.84
CA LYS A 11 -11.07 -12.40 10.19
C LYS A 11 -11.05 -13.81 9.60
N GLU A 12 -11.41 -14.81 10.39
CA GLU A 12 -11.51 -16.21 9.94
C GLU A 12 -12.98 -16.63 9.90
N SER A 13 -13.34 -17.47 8.94
CA SER A 13 -14.65 -18.09 8.80
C SER A 13 -14.50 -19.49 8.17
N ASP A 14 -15.47 -20.37 8.43
CA ASP A 14 -15.59 -21.68 7.78
C ASP A 14 -16.00 -21.60 6.30
N SER A 15 -16.39 -20.41 5.83
CA SER A 15 -16.71 -20.13 4.43
C SER A 15 -15.48 -20.33 3.53
N ALA A 16 -15.73 -20.81 2.31
CA ALA A 16 -14.70 -20.93 1.27
C ALA A 16 -14.26 -19.56 0.69
N ASN A 17 -14.97 -18.48 1.03
CA ASN A 17 -14.71 -17.15 0.49
C ASN A 17 -13.47 -16.54 1.17
N LEU A 18 -12.31 -16.63 0.51
CA LEU A 18 -11.11 -15.90 0.90
C LEU A 18 -11.07 -14.54 0.21
N VAL A 19 -10.94 -13.47 0.99
CA VAL A 19 -10.77 -12.09 0.50
C VAL A 19 -9.39 -11.58 0.93
N LEU A 20 -8.63 -11.05 -0.03
CA LEU A 20 -7.32 -10.48 0.22
C LEU A 20 -7.42 -8.96 0.40
N CYS A 21 -6.73 -8.43 1.38
CA CYS A 21 -6.67 -7.03 1.74
C CYS A 21 -5.24 -6.51 1.50
N VAL A 22 -5.10 -5.55 0.58
CA VAL A 22 -3.83 -5.01 0.13
C VAL A 22 -3.71 -3.56 0.53
N ASP A 23 -2.92 -3.32 1.57
CA ASP A 23 -2.69 -2.02 2.18
C ASP A 23 -1.40 -2.07 3.02
N PHE A 24 -0.87 -0.90 3.38
CA PHE A 24 0.27 -0.75 4.27
C PHE A 24 -0.14 0.05 5.51
N THR A 25 -0.39 -0.65 6.62
CA THR A 25 -0.93 -0.08 7.88
C THR A 25 0.13 0.11 8.96
N GLU A 26 1.36 -0.39 8.77
CA GLU A 26 2.40 -0.48 9.81
C GLU A 26 3.14 0.85 10.10
N THR A 27 2.75 1.97 9.48
CA THR A 27 3.42 3.27 9.67
C THR A 27 2.88 4.11 10.82
N GLY A 28 1.92 3.61 11.61
CA GLY A 28 1.27 4.38 12.68
C GLY A 28 0.39 5.54 12.14
N ARG A 29 -0.07 5.40 10.90
CA ARG A 29 -0.85 6.40 10.19
C ARG A 29 -2.23 6.61 10.84
N ALA A 30 -2.81 7.79 10.65
CA ALA A 30 -4.11 8.14 11.23
C ALA A 30 -5.30 7.60 10.40
N GLU A 31 -5.05 7.25 9.14
CA GLU A 31 -6.07 6.73 8.23
C GLU A 31 -6.52 5.33 8.65
N ALA A 32 -7.84 5.13 8.66
CA ALA A 32 -8.46 3.85 8.93
C ALA A 32 -7.96 2.75 7.99
N GLY A 33 -7.94 1.51 8.49
CA GLY A 33 -7.49 0.34 7.76
C GLY A 33 -8.61 -0.66 7.52
N PHE A 34 -8.27 -1.75 6.85
CA PHE A 34 -9.21 -2.87 6.68
C PHE A 34 -9.76 -3.45 8.00
N PRO A 35 -9.02 -3.51 9.13
CA PRO A 35 -9.61 -3.92 10.40
C PRO A 35 -10.84 -3.10 10.82
N ASP A 36 -10.83 -1.78 10.57
CA ASP A 36 -11.97 -0.90 10.88
C ASP A 36 -13.20 -1.21 10.02
N LEU A 37 -12.97 -1.49 8.73
CA LEU A 37 -14.02 -1.89 7.80
C LEU A 37 -14.63 -3.22 8.22
N LEU A 38 -13.79 -4.22 8.50
CA LEU A 38 -14.23 -5.57 8.85
C LEU A 38 -15.01 -5.63 10.16
N ALA A 39 -14.70 -4.75 11.11
CA ALA A 39 -15.45 -4.63 12.36
C ALA A 39 -16.93 -4.22 12.14
N LYS A 40 -17.26 -3.70 10.96
CA LYS A 40 -18.59 -3.19 10.59
C LYS A 40 -19.28 -4.01 9.50
N MET A 41 -18.58 -4.99 8.93
CA MET A 41 -19.10 -5.82 7.85
C MET A 41 -19.80 -7.07 8.38
N ASP A 42 -21.02 -7.31 7.88
CA ASP A 42 -21.76 -8.54 8.07
C ASP A 42 -21.58 -9.45 6.85
N TYR A 43 -20.35 -9.95 6.66
CA TYR A 43 -19.99 -10.85 5.57
C TYR A 43 -19.32 -12.12 6.09
N ASP A 44 -19.79 -13.27 5.62
CA ASP A 44 -19.25 -14.59 5.98
C ASP A 44 -18.10 -14.98 5.04
N GLY A 45 -16.88 -14.59 5.43
CA GLY A 45 -15.66 -14.86 4.67
C GLY A 45 -14.41 -14.73 5.53
N THR A 46 -13.34 -15.33 5.05
CA THR A 46 -11.99 -15.22 5.61
C THR A 46 -11.28 -14.05 4.95
N PHE A 47 -10.64 -13.19 5.75
CA PHE A 47 -9.95 -11.99 5.27
C PHE A 47 -8.48 -12.02 5.66
N TRP A 48 -7.60 -11.95 4.67
CA TRP A 48 -6.16 -11.92 4.87
C TRP A 48 -5.57 -10.59 4.44
N HIS A 49 -4.70 -10.02 5.26
CA HIS A 49 -3.98 -8.79 4.99
C HIS A 49 -2.54 -9.09 4.61
N VAL A 50 -2.04 -8.44 3.57
CA VAL A 50 -0.65 -8.63 3.14
C VAL A 50 0.30 -7.99 4.15
N SER A 51 1.37 -8.71 4.50
CA SER A 51 2.57 -8.14 5.09
C SER A 51 3.65 -8.21 4.01
N PRO A 52 3.86 -7.12 3.26
CA PRO A 52 4.66 -7.15 2.05
C PRO A 52 6.15 -7.34 2.38
N PRO A 53 6.93 -7.99 1.51
CA PRO A 53 8.33 -8.28 1.81
C PRO A 53 9.14 -6.99 1.92
N ALA A 54 10.03 -6.94 2.92
CA ALA A 54 11.01 -5.88 3.06
C ALA A 54 12.09 -6.04 1.97
N VAL A 55 12.12 -5.08 1.05
CA VAL A 55 13.13 -5.00 0.00
C VAL A 55 13.85 -3.67 0.16
N THR A 56 15.13 -3.62 -0.18
CA THR A 56 15.84 -2.35 -0.22
C THR A 56 15.49 -1.65 -1.54
N PRO A 57 14.96 -0.42 -1.53
CA PRO A 57 14.70 0.31 -2.77
C PRO A 57 15.96 0.37 -3.65
N GLY A 58 15.82 0.12 -4.95
CA GLY A 58 16.94 0.06 -5.89
C GLY A 58 17.69 -1.27 -5.93
N SER A 59 17.20 -2.33 -5.27
CA SER A 59 17.83 -3.67 -5.32
C SER A 59 17.68 -4.40 -6.67
N GLY A 60 17.01 -3.81 -7.66
CA GLY A 60 16.79 -4.40 -8.98
C GLY A 60 15.75 -5.53 -9.01
N VAL A 61 14.94 -5.69 -7.95
CA VAL A 61 13.78 -6.60 -7.96
C VAL A 61 12.72 -6.03 -8.90
N ASP A 62 12.14 -6.85 -9.77
CA ASP A 62 11.04 -6.40 -10.62
C ASP A 62 9.70 -6.39 -9.85
N GLY A 63 8.83 -5.42 -10.14
CA GLY A 63 7.54 -5.26 -9.43
C GLY A 63 6.61 -6.47 -9.59
N ALA A 64 6.64 -7.13 -10.76
CA ALA A 64 5.85 -8.34 -10.99
C ALA A 64 6.35 -9.51 -10.13
N SER A 65 7.66 -9.70 -9.95
CA SER A 65 8.23 -10.68 -9.03
C SER A 65 7.91 -10.35 -7.58
N TYR A 66 7.86 -9.06 -7.23
CA TYR A 66 7.42 -8.61 -5.92
C TYR A 66 6.00 -9.11 -5.63
N VAL A 67 5.04 -8.88 -6.54
CA VAL A 67 3.65 -9.37 -6.36
C VAL A 67 3.54 -10.88 -6.47
N ARG A 68 4.26 -11.53 -7.40
CA ARG A 68 4.25 -13.01 -7.52
C ARG A 68 4.68 -13.70 -6.24
N SER A 69 5.60 -13.11 -5.47
CA SER A 69 6.03 -13.67 -4.18
C SER A 69 4.87 -13.77 -3.16
N TRP A 70 3.82 -12.97 -3.34
CA TRP A 70 2.65 -12.96 -2.45
C TRP A 70 1.71 -14.14 -2.70
N VAL A 71 1.81 -14.76 -3.88
CA VAL A 71 0.93 -15.86 -4.30
C VAL A 71 1.42 -17.21 -3.77
N GLU A 72 2.72 -17.36 -3.51
CA GLU A 72 3.26 -18.63 -3.03
C GLU A 72 2.63 -19.12 -1.70
N PRO A 73 2.47 -18.27 -0.66
CA PRO A 73 1.74 -18.66 0.54
C PRO A 73 0.26 -18.98 0.29
N LEU A 74 -0.37 -18.31 -0.70
CA LEU A 74 -1.76 -18.58 -1.07
C LEU A 74 -1.89 -19.99 -1.69
N LYS A 75 -0.98 -20.36 -2.58
CA LYS A 75 -0.91 -21.71 -3.16
C LYS A 75 -0.73 -22.78 -2.10
N ALA A 76 0.17 -22.55 -1.15
CA ALA A 76 0.41 -23.47 -0.04
C ALA A 76 -0.83 -23.68 0.84
N SER A 77 -1.72 -22.69 0.92
CA SER A 77 -2.98 -22.80 1.66
C SER A 77 -4.07 -23.63 0.96
N GLY A 78 -3.98 -23.79 -0.36
CA GLY A 78 -5.00 -24.46 -1.18
C GLY A 78 -6.33 -23.73 -1.30
N ARG A 79 -6.47 -22.51 -0.75
CA ARG A 79 -7.70 -21.71 -0.83
C ARG A 79 -7.78 -20.96 -2.16
N LYS A 80 -8.98 -20.89 -2.74
CA LYS A 80 -9.26 -20.00 -3.88
C LYS A 80 -9.58 -18.60 -3.38
N VAL A 81 -9.13 -17.59 -4.11
CA VAL A 81 -9.39 -16.19 -3.77
C VAL A 81 -10.68 -15.74 -4.45
N HIS A 82 -11.65 -15.30 -3.64
CA HIS A 82 -12.95 -14.79 -4.10
C HIS A 82 -12.86 -13.32 -4.53
N ALA A 83 -12.15 -12.51 -3.74
CA ALA A 83 -12.00 -11.09 -4.01
C ALA A 83 -10.64 -10.56 -3.52
N VAL A 84 -10.19 -9.47 -4.15
CA VAL A 84 -9.04 -8.68 -3.73
C VAL A 84 -9.50 -7.24 -3.51
N MET A 85 -9.17 -6.71 -2.34
CA MET A 85 -9.42 -5.35 -1.92
C MET A 85 -8.11 -4.59 -1.83
N GLY A 86 -8.03 -3.38 -2.41
CA GLY A 86 -6.85 -2.53 -2.33
C GLY A 86 -7.18 -1.11 -1.91
N TYR A 87 -6.42 -0.53 -0.97
CA TYR A 87 -6.63 0.85 -0.51
C TYR A 87 -5.48 1.77 -0.93
N CYS A 88 -5.80 2.94 -1.46
CA CYS A 88 -4.82 3.92 -1.93
C CYS A 88 -3.85 3.29 -2.94
N ILE A 89 -2.55 3.29 -2.65
CA ILE A 89 -1.49 2.65 -3.47
C ILE A 89 -1.67 1.11 -3.50
N GLY A 90 -2.27 0.52 -2.47
CA GLY A 90 -2.63 -0.91 -2.45
C GLY A 90 -3.53 -1.33 -3.61
N ALA A 91 -4.30 -0.40 -4.18
CA ALA A 91 -5.12 -0.67 -5.37
C ALA A 91 -4.28 -1.03 -6.61
N VAL A 92 -3.04 -0.55 -6.72
CA VAL A 92 -2.14 -0.88 -7.84
C VAL A 92 -1.74 -2.35 -7.76
N TYR A 93 -1.31 -2.78 -6.58
CA TYR A 93 -0.95 -4.16 -6.34
C TYR A 93 -2.15 -5.11 -6.40
N ALA A 94 -3.33 -4.66 -5.93
CA ALA A 94 -4.55 -5.44 -6.03
C ALA A 94 -4.92 -5.77 -7.48
N ALA A 95 -4.71 -4.83 -8.41
CA ALA A 95 -4.92 -5.06 -9.84
C ALA A 95 -3.98 -6.14 -10.40
N GLU A 96 -2.68 -6.00 -10.19
CA GLU A 96 -1.68 -7.01 -10.62
C GLU A 96 -1.97 -8.37 -9.97
N LEU A 97 -2.34 -8.39 -8.69
CA LEU A 97 -2.62 -9.63 -7.97
C LEU A 97 -3.82 -10.38 -8.56
N VAL A 98 -4.86 -9.67 -8.99
CA VAL A 98 -6.01 -10.28 -9.69
C VAL A 98 -5.58 -10.94 -11.00
N ASP A 99 -4.70 -10.31 -11.77
CA ASP A 99 -4.19 -10.88 -13.03
C ASP A 99 -3.32 -12.12 -12.81
N VAL A 100 -2.49 -12.10 -11.76
CA VAL A 100 -1.71 -13.28 -11.38
C VAL A 100 -2.63 -14.40 -10.90
N LEU A 101 -3.62 -14.09 -10.06
CA LEU A 101 -4.56 -15.08 -9.51
C LEU A 101 -5.46 -15.67 -10.60
N GLU A 102 -5.94 -14.88 -11.56
CA GLU A 102 -6.74 -15.35 -12.69
C GLU A 102 -6.02 -16.47 -13.45
N LYS A 103 -4.72 -16.29 -13.73
CA LYS A 103 -3.89 -17.29 -14.40
C LYS A 103 -3.70 -18.57 -13.59
N GLU A 104 -3.66 -18.46 -12.26
CA GLU A 104 -3.36 -19.57 -11.35
C GLU A 104 -4.61 -20.38 -11.00
N GLN A 105 -5.76 -19.73 -10.77
CA GLN A 105 -6.99 -20.40 -10.35
C GLN A 105 -8.02 -20.58 -11.46
N GLY A 106 -7.80 -19.96 -12.63
CA GLY A 106 -8.63 -20.07 -13.85
C GLY A 106 -9.83 -19.11 -13.91
N GLU A 107 -10.03 -18.30 -12.87
CA GLU A 107 -11.12 -17.33 -12.76
C GLU A 107 -10.61 -16.10 -12.00
N ALA A 108 -10.88 -14.91 -12.53
CA ALA A 108 -10.47 -13.65 -11.92
C ALA A 108 -11.25 -13.40 -10.61
N PRO A 109 -10.57 -13.17 -9.47
CA PRO A 109 -11.23 -12.65 -8.28
C PRO A 109 -11.89 -11.29 -8.54
N ARG A 110 -12.92 -10.95 -7.77
CA ARG A 110 -13.50 -9.60 -7.80
C ARG A 110 -12.46 -8.57 -7.34
N LEU A 111 -12.35 -7.44 -8.04
CA LEU A 111 -11.47 -6.34 -7.66
C LEU A 111 -12.28 -5.17 -7.11
N ILE A 112 -12.07 -4.85 -5.83
CA ILE A 112 -12.68 -3.70 -5.16
C ILE A 112 -11.55 -2.77 -4.70
N VAL A 113 -11.57 -1.52 -5.10
CA VAL A 113 -10.49 -0.58 -4.79
C VAL A 113 -11.03 0.65 -4.07
N PHE A 114 -10.32 1.11 -3.05
CA PHE A 114 -10.72 2.21 -2.19
C PHE A 114 -9.78 3.38 -2.41
N ASP A 115 -10.30 4.53 -2.87
CA ASP A 115 -9.51 5.68 -3.31
C ASP A 115 -8.24 5.29 -4.09
N PRO A 116 -8.36 4.55 -5.22
CA PRO A 116 -7.20 4.02 -5.94
C PRO A 116 -6.28 5.13 -6.45
N GLU A 117 -4.99 5.04 -6.14
CA GLU A 117 -3.97 6.01 -6.56
C GLU A 117 -2.74 5.31 -7.16
N PRO A 118 -2.26 5.72 -8.36
CA PRO A 118 -0.95 5.31 -8.82
C PRO A 118 0.11 5.96 -7.93
N THR A 119 1.28 5.34 -7.83
CA THR A 119 2.39 5.99 -7.15
C THR A 119 2.99 7.11 -8.01
N SER A 120 3.65 8.06 -7.35
CA SER A 120 4.37 9.15 -8.00
C SER A 120 5.45 9.69 -7.07
N LEU A 121 6.37 10.50 -7.61
CA LEU A 121 7.37 11.21 -6.80
C LEU A 121 6.73 12.05 -5.68
N GLU A 122 5.62 12.74 -5.99
CA GLU A 122 4.89 13.54 -5.02
C GLU A 122 4.30 12.68 -3.89
N ASN A 123 3.77 11.50 -4.23
CA ASN A 123 3.25 10.55 -3.25
C ASN A 123 4.38 10.06 -2.33
N VAL A 124 5.54 9.68 -2.87
CA VAL A 124 6.70 9.25 -2.06
C VAL A 124 7.20 10.39 -1.17
N TYR A 125 7.33 11.60 -1.70
CA TYR A 125 7.74 12.78 -0.94
C TYR A 125 6.80 13.04 0.25
N PHE A 126 5.49 13.06 0.00
CA PHE A 126 4.49 13.34 1.03
C PHE A 126 4.44 12.25 2.10
N GLN A 127 4.45 10.98 1.68
CA GLN A 127 4.36 9.84 2.59
C GLN A 127 5.64 9.67 3.43
N PHE A 128 6.82 9.85 2.83
CA PHE A 128 8.07 9.92 3.58
C PHE A 128 8.05 11.11 4.55
N GLY A 129 7.56 12.28 4.11
CA GLY A 129 7.45 13.48 4.95
C GLY A 129 6.61 13.27 6.22
N LYS A 130 5.54 12.47 6.16
CA LYS A 130 4.76 12.07 7.34
C LYS A 130 5.58 11.26 8.33
N VAL A 131 6.24 10.20 7.85
CA VAL A 131 7.09 9.32 8.68
C VAL A 131 8.25 10.11 9.28
N PHE A 132 8.91 10.93 8.47
CA PHE A 132 9.96 11.83 8.90
C PHE A 132 9.47 12.84 9.94
N GLY A 133 8.26 13.39 9.78
CA GLY A 133 7.64 14.28 10.76
C GLY A 133 7.53 13.65 12.15
N ILE A 134 7.10 12.39 12.23
CA ILE A 134 7.00 11.64 13.49
C ILE A 134 8.40 11.47 14.12
N LEU A 135 9.38 11.08 13.32
CA LEU A 135 10.74 10.77 13.78
C LEU A 135 11.60 12.01 14.01
N SER A 136 11.24 13.17 13.46
CA SER A 136 12.04 14.40 13.57
C SER A 136 12.27 14.85 15.02
N SER A 137 11.40 14.46 15.94
CA SER A 137 11.51 14.76 17.38
C SER A 137 12.71 14.12 18.08
N ILE A 138 13.25 13.02 17.53
CA ILE A 138 14.43 12.33 18.08
C ILE A 138 15.73 12.64 17.30
N LEU A 139 15.64 13.46 16.25
CA LEU A 139 16.77 13.85 15.41
C LEU A 139 17.39 15.17 15.89
N SER A 140 18.67 15.38 15.58
CA SER A 140 19.30 16.68 15.77
C SER A 140 18.83 17.68 14.71
N GLU A 141 19.01 18.99 14.96
CA GLU A 141 18.68 20.03 13.97
C GLU A 141 19.47 19.84 12.66
N GLU A 142 20.73 19.41 12.77
CA GLU A 142 21.59 19.10 11.63
C GLU A 142 21.03 17.93 10.80
N ASP A 143 20.69 16.82 11.47
CA ASP A 143 20.08 15.65 10.83
C ASP A 143 18.75 16.01 10.13
N VAL A 144 17.95 16.90 10.74
CA VAL A 144 16.70 17.36 10.16
C VAL A 144 16.94 18.20 8.90
N ALA A 145 17.89 19.13 8.95
CA ALA A 145 18.26 19.94 7.79
C ALA A 145 18.80 19.08 6.64
N GLU A 146 19.68 18.13 6.97
CA GLU A 146 20.31 17.21 6.02
C GLU A 146 19.27 16.30 5.33
N THR A 147 18.30 15.80 6.09
CA THR A 147 17.23 14.95 5.55
C THR A 147 16.28 15.76 4.66
N ARG A 148 15.89 16.97 5.07
CA ARG A 148 15.06 17.86 4.23
C ARG A 148 15.74 18.20 2.92
N GLU A 149 17.03 18.51 2.95
CA GLU A 149 17.77 18.78 1.73
C GLU A 149 17.80 17.56 0.79
N ALA A 150 17.92 16.35 1.33
CA ALA A 150 17.84 15.12 0.56
C ALA A 150 16.43 14.82 0.02
N MET A 151 15.38 15.28 0.68
CA MET A 151 14.02 15.23 0.14
C MET A 151 13.82 16.20 -1.02
N ASP A 152 14.30 17.44 -0.88
CA ASP A 152 14.01 18.52 -1.82
C ASP A 152 14.89 18.50 -3.07
N ARG A 153 16.19 18.22 -2.92
CA ARG A 153 17.19 18.37 -4.00
C ARG A 153 16.89 17.48 -5.21
N PRO A 154 16.56 16.17 -5.08
CA PRO A 154 16.29 15.34 -6.24
C PRO A 154 15.08 15.81 -7.05
N LEU A 155 14.07 16.42 -6.42
CA LEU A 155 12.88 16.91 -7.13
C LEU A 155 13.17 18.09 -8.07
N GLN A 156 14.36 18.70 -7.96
CA GLN A 156 14.83 19.78 -8.84
C GLN A 156 15.63 19.25 -10.05
N GLN A 157 15.89 17.94 -10.12
CA GLN A 157 16.68 17.33 -11.17
C GLN A 157 15.78 16.74 -12.26
N GLU A 158 16.17 16.93 -13.53
CA GLU A 158 15.47 16.30 -14.65
C GLU A 158 15.73 14.79 -14.69
N GLY A 159 14.69 14.02 -15.02
CA GLY A 159 14.80 12.57 -15.24
C GLY A 159 14.83 11.71 -13.97
N VAL A 160 14.53 12.28 -12.80
CA VAL A 160 14.43 11.49 -11.56
C VAL A 160 13.26 10.52 -11.62
N THR A 161 13.54 9.26 -11.32
CA THR A 161 12.55 8.17 -11.24
C THR A 161 12.09 7.97 -9.80
N VAL A 162 10.91 7.36 -9.61
CA VAL A 162 10.38 7.05 -8.26
C VAL A 162 11.32 6.13 -7.49
N GLU A 163 11.81 5.07 -8.12
CA GLU A 163 12.79 4.15 -7.52
C GLU A 163 14.10 4.87 -7.15
N GLY A 164 14.64 5.66 -8.07
CA GLY A 164 15.88 6.40 -7.84
C GLY A 164 15.75 7.44 -6.72
N TYR A 165 14.58 8.06 -6.59
CA TYR A 165 14.28 8.99 -5.50
C TYR A 165 14.20 8.26 -4.15
N ALA A 166 13.44 7.17 -4.08
CA ALA A 166 13.28 6.42 -2.85
C ALA A 166 14.57 5.72 -2.38
N ALA A 167 15.41 5.25 -3.31
CA ALA A 167 16.71 4.69 -2.97
C ALA A 167 17.63 5.73 -2.31
N GLN A 168 17.66 6.96 -2.84
CA GLN A 168 18.41 8.06 -2.24
C GLN A 168 17.85 8.44 -0.86
N LEU A 169 16.53 8.54 -0.73
CA LEU A 169 15.87 8.82 0.55
C LEU A 169 16.16 7.73 1.59
N TYR A 170 16.04 6.47 1.22
CA TYR A 170 16.31 5.34 2.09
C TYR A 170 17.75 5.35 2.59
N ALA A 171 18.72 5.48 1.68
CA ALA A 171 20.13 5.52 2.05
C ALA A 171 20.44 6.69 2.99
N LYS A 172 19.86 7.87 2.70
CA LYS A 172 20.06 9.05 3.55
C LYS A 172 19.46 8.89 4.93
N PHE A 173 18.21 8.46 4.97
CA PHE A 173 17.46 8.36 6.21
C PHE A 173 18.01 7.26 7.11
N ARG A 174 18.50 6.16 6.53
CA ARG A 174 19.20 5.10 7.25
C ARG A 174 20.44 5.63 7.97
N ASP A 175 21.28 6.39 7.27
CA ASP A 175 22.49 7.00 7.85
C ASP A 175 22.14 7.95 9.02
N VAL A 176 21.18 8.84 8.80
CA VAL A 176 20.68 9.77 9.84
C VAL A 176 20.10 9.03 11.05
N GLY A 177 19.24 8.04 10.81
CA GLY A 177 18.57 7.31 11.87
C GLY A 177 19.50 6.40 12.66
N HIS A 178 20.53 5.80 12.04
CA HIS A 178 21.57 5.08 12.78
C HIS A 178 22.28 5.99 13.78
N ARG A 179 22.68 7.20 13.37
CA ARG A 179 23.29 8.17 14.29
C ARG A 179 22.34 8.54 15.44
N ALA A 180 21.05 8.71 15.14
CA ALA A 180 20.05 9.04 16.16
C ALA A 180 19.83 7.91 17.16
N PHE A 181 19.74 6.67 16.68
CA PHE A 181 19.55 5.49 17.52
C PHE A 181 20.77 5.20 18.40
N GLU A 182 21.99 5.35 17.86
CA GLU A 182 23.24 5.24 18.63
C GLU A 182 23.29 6.28 19.77
N ARG A 183 22.95 7.54 19.49
CA ARG A 183 22.89 8.60 20.52
C ARG A 183 21.82 8.33 21.58
N ALA A 184 20.70 7.72 21.19
CA ALA A 184 19.62 7.35 22.09
C ALA A 184 19.90 6.07 22.90
N GLY A 185 20.99 5.35 22.58
CA GLY A 185 21.32 4.07 23.21
C GLY A 185 20.32 2.96 22.91
N LEU A 186 19.65 3.03 21.75
CA LEU A 186 18.72 2.01 21.30
C LEU A 186 19.46 0.71 20.97
N ASP A 187 18.79 -0.41 21.22
CA ASP A 187 19.33 -1.72 20.92
C ASP A 187 19.51 -1.91 19.39
N PRO A 188 20.64 -2.49 18.93
CA PRO A 188 20.88 -2.73 17.51
C PRO A 188 19.83 -3.62 16.84
N GLU A 189 19.29 -4.63 17.54
CA GLU A 189 18.28 -5.53 16.99
C GLU A 189 16.96 -4.79 16.77
N TYR A 190 16.56 -3.96 17.72
CA TYR A 190 15.38 -3.10 17.60
C TYR A 190 15.52 -2.06 16.48
N SER A 191 16.73 -1.53 16.30
CA SER A 191 17.05 -0.61 15.21
C SER A 191 16.90 -1.27 13.84
N GLU A 192 17.37 -2.51 13.68
CA GLU A 192 17.22 -3.25 12.43
C GLU A 192 15.76 -3.65 12.16
N GLU A 193 14.96 -3.99 13.19
CA GLU A 193 13.52 -4.24 13.03
C GLU A 193 12.79 -3.00 12.51
N MET A 194 13.03 -1.82 13.11
CA MET A 194 12.48 -0.55 12.63
C MET A 194 12.87 -0.27 11.18
N TRP A 195 14.12 -0.57 10.80
CA TRP A 195 14.57 -0.44 9.42
C TRP A 195 13.95 -1.44 8.47
N GLY A 196 13.63 -2.64 8.93
CA GLY A 196 12.86 -3.64 8.18
C GLY A 196 11.50 -3.08 7.77
N THR A 197 10.72 -2.57 8.73
CA THR A 197 9.41 -1.96 8.47
C THR A 197 9.52 -0.75 7.55
N PHE A 198 10.50 0.12 7.76
CA PHE A 198 10.70 1.29 6.91
C PHE A 198 11.09 0.90 5.47
N SER A 199 11.92 -0.12 5.31
CA SER A 199 12.31 -0.66 4.00
C SER A 199 11.12 -1.30 3.28
N ALA A 200 10.28 -2.03 4.01
CA ALA A 200 9.03 -2.59 3.49
C ALA A 200 8.06 -1.48 3.04
N PHE A 201 7.92 -0.42 3.82
CA PHE A 201 7.10 0.74 3.47
C PHE A 201 7.56 1.42 2.19
N LEU A 202 8.85 1.79 2.10
CA LEU A 202 9.35 2.43 0.89
C LEU A 202 9.28 1.51 -0.32
N SER A 203 9.57 0.22 -0.15
CA SER A 203 9.37 -0.77 -1.22
C SER A 203 7.93 -0.82 -1.69
N PHE A 204 6.98 -0.86 -0.77
CA PHE A 204 5.57 -0.86 -1.09
C PHE A 204 5.14 0.43 -1.82
N LEU A 205 5.73 1.58 -1.52
CA LEU A 205 5.45 2.79 -2.29
C LEU A 205 6.07 2.78 -3.69
N THR A 206 7.28 2.22 -3.83
CA THR A 206 8.06 2.34 -5.07
C THR A 206 7.74 1.27 -6.08
N TYR A 207 7.52 0.02 -5.66
CA TYR A 207 7.26 -1.07 -6.60
C TYR A 207 5.92 -0.94 -7.32
N ALA A 208 5.01 -0.12 -6.78
CA ALA A 208 3.78 0.26 -7.46
C ALA A 208 4.05 1.06 -8.74
N ASP A 209 5.19 1.76 -8.86
CA ASP A 209 5.59 2.50 -10.07
C ASP A 209 5.95 1.54 -11.22
N HIS A 210 6.32 0.30 -10.89
CA HIS A 210 6.72 -0.72 -11.86
C HIS A 210 5.51 -1.50 -12.42
N LEU A 211 4.30 -1.18 -11.95
CA LEU A 211 3.07 -1.88 -12.30
C LEU A 211 2.16 -0.97 -13.11
N ASP A 212 1.42 -1.56 -14.05
CA ASP A 212 0.37 -0.87 -14.80
C ASP A 212 -0.99 -1.32 -14.26
N PRO A 213 -1.67 -0.48 -13.44
CA PRO A 213 -2.95 -0.87 -12.87
C PRO A 213 -4.14 -0.67 -13.83
N TRP A 214 -3.94 -0.04 -15.00
CA TRP A 214 -5.05 0.53 -15.76
C TRP A 214 -6.01 -0.52 -16.31
N GLU A 215 -5.50 -1.62 -16.84
CA GLU A 215 -6.32 -2.71 -17.36
C GLU A 215 -7.12 -3.39 -16.23
N GLY A 216 -6.48 -3.64 -15.09
CA GLY A 216 -7.15 -4.19 -13.91
C GLY A 216 -8.24 -3.26 -13.37
N TRP A 217 -7.93 -1.96 -13.25
CA TRP A 217 -8.88 -0.97 -12.75
C TRP A 217 -10.10 -0.81 -13.64
N GLN A 218 -9.97 -0.94 -14.97
CA GLN A 218 -11.11 -0.93 -15.89
C GLN A 218 -12.15 -2.03 -15.60
N ARG A 219 -11.79 -3.09 -14.86
CA ARG A 219 -12.69 -4.16 -14.41
C ARG A 219 -13.12 -4.02 -12.94
N ALA A 220 -12.56 -3.05 -12.21
CA ALA A 220 -12.77 -2.87 -10.78
C ALA A 220 -14.04 -2.08 -10.45
N THR A 221 -14.56 -2.32 -9.25
CA THR A 221 -15.47 -1.37 -8.57
C THR A 221 -14.65 -0.49 -7.63
N ALA A 222 -14.65 0.82 -7.86
CA ALA A 222 -14.05 1.78 -6.94
C ALA A 222 -15.03 2.23 -5.87
N VAL A 223 -14.51 2.42 -4.66
CA VAL A 223 -15.15 3.10 -3.54
C VAL A 223 -14.37 4.39 -3.29
N SER A 224 -14.96 5.52 -3.65
CA SER A 224 -14.29 6.83 -3.62
C SER A 224 -14.80 7.70 -2.48
N SER A 225 -13.87 8.34 -1.77
CA SER A 225 -14.14 9.43 -0.83
C SER A 225 -14.47 10.73 -1.57
N SER A 226 -14.92 11.75 -0.82
CA SER A 226 -15.17 13.09 -1.35
C SER A 226 -13.92 13.98 -1.33
N ASN A 227 -12.76 13.46 -0.90
CA ASN A 227 -11.53 14.26 -0.82
C ASN A 227 -10.99 14.55 -2.24
N PRO A 228 -10.88 15.83 -2.65
CA PRO A 228 -10.44 16.20 -4.00
C PRO A 228 -8.99 15.77 -4.30
N ARG A 229 -8.15 15.62 -3.27
CA ARG A 229 -6.73 15.30 -3.42
C ARG A 229 -6.41 13.81 -3.47
N ASN A 230 -7.42 12.95 -3.32
CA ASN A 230 -7.22 11.51 -3.22
C ASN A 230 -7.94 10.73 -4.33
N GLY A 231 -7.45 9.51 -4.54
CA GLY A 231 -8.05 8.50 -5.41
C GLY A 231 -8.36 9.02 -6.82
N LEU A 232 -9.53 8.63 -7.30
CA LEU A 232 -10.03 9.01 -8.61
C LEU A 232 -10.31 10.52 -8.73
N ASN A 233 -10.45 11.26 -7.63
CA ASN A 233 -10.68 12.71 -7.69
C ASN A 233 -9.46 13.43 -8.26
N ARG A 234 -8.27 13.12 -7.75
CA ARG A 234 -7.00 13.67 -8.26
C ARG A 234 -6.73 13.25 -9.71
N LEU A 235 -7.02 12.00 -10.06
CA LEU A 235 -6.83 11.51 -11.43
C LEU A 235 -7.72 12.26 -12.43
N ARG A 236 -8.97 12.54 -12.06
CA ARG A 236 -9.89 13.31 -12.90
C ARG A 236 -9.36 14.73 -13.15
N GLU A 237 -8.79 15.39 -12.14
CA GLU A 237 -8.15 16.71 -12.30
C GLU A 237 -6.93 16.66 -13.24
N SER A 238 -6.19 15.55 -13.25
CA SER A 238 -5.05 15.34 -14.16
C SER A 238 -5.45 14.99 -15.60
N GLY A 239 -6.76 14.97 -15.92
CA GLY A 239 -7.27 14.67 -17.26
C GLY A 239 -7.49 13.18 -17.56
N ARG A 240 -7.36 12.30 -16.56
CA ARG A 240 -7.68 10.87 -16.68
C ARG A 240 -9.07 10.59 -16.13
N GLY A 241 -10.08 10.67 -17.00
CA GLY A 241 -11.47 10.29 -16.67
C GLY A 241 -11.78 8.82 -16.97
N ALA A 242 -12.72 8.23 -16.22
CA ALA A 242 -13.27 6.88 -16.40
C ALA A 242 -12.22 5.74 -16.43
N VAL A 243 -11.55 5.54 -15.30
CA VAL A 243 -10.52 4.49 -15.14
C VAL A 243 -11.02 3.20 -14.49
N VAL A 244 -12.32 3.14 -14.13
CA VAL A 244 -12.95 1.98 -13.47
C VAL A 244 -14.29 1.60 -14.08
N ALA A 245 -14.72 0.34 -13.89
CA ALA A 245 -16.00 -0.16 -14.39
C ALA A 245 -17.20 0.48 -13.66
N GLU A 246 -17.09 0.57 -12.33
CA GLU A 246 -18.12 1.11 -11.44
C GLU A 246 -17.44 1.99 -10.38
N GLU A 247 -18.04 3.12 -10.03
CA GLU A 247 -17.56 3.99 -8.94
C GLU A 247 -18.71 4.29 -7.97
N LEU A 248 -18.58 3.83 -6.73
CA LEU A 248 -19.44 4.18 -5.61
C LEU A 248 -18.81 5.36 -4.87
N ARG A 249 -19.52 6.48 -4.76
CA ARG A 249 -19.01 7.70 -4.12
C ARG A 249 -19.67 7.94 -2.78
N PHE A 250 -18.87 8.28 -1.79
CA PHE A 250 -19.31 8.56 -0.42
C PHE A 250 -18.83 9.94 0.00
N ASP A 251 -19.70 10.72 0.65
CA ASP A 251 -19.32 12.01 1.22
C ASP A 251 -18.60 11.84 2.55
N LYS A 252 -17.35 11.39 2.46
CA LYS A 252 -16.48 11.03 3.58
C LYS A 252 -15.05 11.47 3.26
N GLY A 253 -14.27 11.74 4.31
CA GLY A 253 -12.83 11.93 4.19
C GLY A 253 -12.13 10.62 3.81
N HIS A 254 -10.99 10.73 3.13
CA HIS A 254 -10.12 9.60 2.77
C HIS A 254 -9.77 8.77 4.02
N ASP A 255 -9.39 9.45 5.10
CA ASP A 255 -8.93 8.93 6.38
C ASP A 255 -9.99 8.15 7.17
N VAL A 256 -11.27 8.45 6.96
CA VAL A 256 -12.39 7.82 7.67
C VAL A 256 -13.22 6.88 6.79
N LEU A 257 -12.88 6.76 5.50
CA LEU A 257 -13.67 6.00 4.51
C LEU A 257 -13.94 4.56 4.97
N LEU A 258 -12.91 3.88 5.50
CA LEU A 258 -13.00 2.49 5.96
C LEU A 258 -13.69 2.32 7.32
N THR A 259 -14.01 3.42 8.02
CA THR A 259 -14.77 3.38 9.29
C THR A 259 -16.28 3.56 9.08
N ASP A 260 -16.74 3.81 7.86
CA ASP A 260 -18.11 4.19 7.62
C ASP A 260 -19.05 2.98 7.43
N ASP A 261 -20.18 2.98 8.13
CA ASP A 261 -21.13 1.87 8.09
C ASP A 261 -21.83 1.73 6.72
N GLU A 262 -22.01 2.83 5.98
CA GLU A 262 -22.59 2.80 4.64
C GLU A 262 -21.62 2.17 3.65
N VAL A 263 -20.33 2.52 3.75
CA VAL A 263 -19.25 1.88 2.99
C VAL A 263 -19.19 0.39 3.30
N ALA A 264 -19.18 -0.02 4.57
CA ALA A 264 -19.17 -1.43 4.97
C ALA A 264 -20.35 -2.24 4.39
N ARG A 265 -21.56 -1.67 4.42
CA ARG A 265 -22.75 -2.29 3.80
C ARG A 265 -22.65 -2.39 2.28
N ALA A 266 -22.10 -1.38 1.62
CA ALA A 266 -21.92 -1.40 0.18
C ALA A 266 -20.90 -2.47 -0.23
N VAL A 267 -19.76 -2.55 0.46
CA VAL A 267 -18.72 -3.56 0.21
C VAL A 267 -19.25 -4.97 0.45
N THR A 268 -20.02 -5.19 1.53
CA THR A 268 -20.68 -6.47 1.81
C THR A 268 -21.50 -6.94 0.60
N LYS A 269 -22.34 -6.04 0.05
CA LYS A 269 -23.15 -6.33 -1.15
C LYS A 269 -22.31 -6.61 -2.39
N LEU A 270 -21.13 -5.99 -2.53
CA LEU A 270 -20.23 -6.26 -3.65
C LEU A 270 -19.63 -7.66 -3.56
N LEU A 271 -19.32 -8.13 -2.35
CA LEU A 271 -18.76 -9.46 -2.11
C LEU A 271 -19.79 -10.60 -2.20
N GLU A 272 -21.07 -10.30 -2.04
CA GLU A 272 -22.19 -11.25 -2.18
C GLU A 272 -22.60 -11.51 -3.64
N ARG A 273 -22.19 -10.64 -4.57
CA ARG A 273 -22.43 -10.83 -6.01
C ARG A 273 -21.67 -12.04 -6.52
#